data_AF-A0A0B7FQ92-F1
#
_entry.id   AF-A0A0B7FQ92-F1
#
_cell.length_a   1.000
_cell.length_b   1.000
_cell.length_c   1.000
_cell.angle_alpha   90.00
_cell.angle_beta   90.00
_cell.angle_gamma   90.00
#
_symmetry.space_group_name_H-M   'P 1'
#
loop_
_entity.id
_entity.type
_entity.pdbx_description
1 polymer ?
#
loop_
_entity_poly.entity_id
_entity_poly.type
_entity_poly.pdbx_seq_one_letter_code
_entity_poly.pdbx_strand_id
1 'polypeptide(L)'
;MEKNDPPHVPLIADVFAGVGPFAVPAAKRGAIVYANDLNAESTKWMEVNVKNNKVVPRVRISTLDGRQFIKDVVQTAWTSPFPAEAYIKPLSVKERRLKRSAAKNASSASGVSAESSTNDRVDGKEPVVRESTVQPPLIPSSRRVDHFVMNLPATAIEFLDAFRPAFTSLRTQYGEEVKQIYAIMPMVHVHCFTRELEEDNARKDIIEVSDRETQ
;
A
#
# COMPACT_ATOMS: atom_id res chain seq x y z
N MET A 1 11.09 -15.88 -24.73
CA MET A 1 11.27 -14.45 -24.41
C MET A 1 10.60 -14.22 -23.07
N GLU A 2 11.37 -14.24 -21.98
CA GLU A 2 10.88 -13.84 -20.67
C GLU A 2 10.53 -12.35 -20.77
N LYS A 3 9.24 -12.00 -20.61
CA LYS A 3 8.87 -10.59 -20.49
C LYS A 3 9.53 -10.09 -19.21
N ASN A 4 10.43 -9.13 -19.33
CA ASN A 4 10.97 -8.36 -18.20
C ASN A 4 9.83 -7.49 -17.65
N ASP A 5 8.82 -8.12 -17.05
CA ASP A 5 7.78 -7.42 -16.33
C ASP A 5 8.45 -6.73 -15.13
N PRO A 6 8.16 -5.45 -14.89
CA PRO A 6 8.72 -4.74 -13.75
C PRO A 6 8.37 -5.47 -12.45
N PRO A 7 9.21 -5.36 -11.42
CA PRO A 7 9.03 -6.09 -10.17
C PRO A 7 7.66 -5.78 -9.55
N HIS A 8 6.92 -6.83 -9.21
CA HIS A 8 5.61 -6.74 -8.57
C HIS A 8 5.68 -5.92 -7.28
N VAL A 9 4.77 -4.95 -7.15
CA VAL A 9 4.66 -4.09 -5.97
C VAL A 9 3.54 -4.65 -5.10
N PRO A 10 3.82 -5.12 -3.88
CA PRO A 10 2.80 -5.70 -3.03
C PRO A 10 1.71 -4.69 -2.66
N LEU A 11 0.45 -5.10 -2.79
CA LEU A 11 -0.71 -4.34 -2.35
C LEU A 11 -1.30 -4.98 -1.09
N ILE A 12 -1.34 -4.21 -0.01
CA ILE A 12 -1.74 -4.66 1.33
C ILE A 12 -3.00 -3.93 1.77
N ALA A 13 -3.98 -4.65 2.31
CA ALA A 13 -5.15 -4.10 2.96
C ALA A 13 -5.04 -4.33 4.48
N ASP A 14 -4.79 -3.26 5.24
CA ASP A 14 -4.76 -3.27 6.71
C ASP A 14 -6.15 -2.87 7.22
N VAL A 15 -6.90 -3.86 7.73
CA VAL A 15 -8.34 -3.73 8.05
C VAL A 15 -8.56 -2.93 9.35
N PHE A 16 -7.61 -3.02 10.29
CA PHE A 16 -7.64 -2.42 11.63
C PHE A 16 -6.33 -1.69 11.90
N ALA A 17 -6.05 -0.71 11.06
CA ALA A 17 -4.75 -0.10 10.91
C ALA A 17 -4.40 0.86 12.05
N GLY A 18 -5.38 1.31 12.86
CA GLY A 18 -5.18 2.27 13.93
C GLY A 18 -4.47 3.53 13.41
N VAL A 19 -3.34 3.86 14.04
CA VAL A 19 -2.47 4.99 13.64
C VAL A 19 -1.38 4.60 12.62
N GLY A 20 -1.35 3.34 12.18
CA GLY A 20 -0.47 2.82 11.14
C GLY A 20 0.84 2.17 11.57
N PRO A 21 0.89 1.38 12.66
CA PRO A 21 2.12 0.70 13.05
C PRO A 21 2.56 -0.36 12.02
N PHE A 22 1.64 -0.93 11.23
CA PHE A 22 1.96 -1.84 10.13
C PHE A 22 1.92 -1.16 8.75
N ALA A 23 0.84 -0.41 8.48
CA ALA A 23 0.64 0.29 7.22
C ALA A 23 1.82 1.21 6.83
N VAL A 24 2.27 2.08 7.74
CA VAL A 24 3.32 3.07 7.41
C VAL A 24 4.68 2.41 7.16
N PRO A 25 5.18 1.48 8.01
CA PRO A 25 6.42 0.77 7.71
C PRO A 25 6.37 -0.06 6.42
N ALA A 26 5.24 -0.70 6.12
CA ALA A 26 5.07 -1.44 4.87
C ALA A 26 5.19 -0.53 3.64
N ALA A 27 4.50 0.62 3.67
CA ALA A 27 4.57 1.62 2.61
C ALA A 27 6.00 2.18 2.43
N LYS A 28 6.75 2.39 3.52
CA LYS A 28 8.16 2.84 3.47
C LYS A 28 9.08 1.82 2.80
N ARG A 29 8.74 0.53 2.87
CA ARG A 29 9.45 -0.57 2.20
C ARG A 29 9.03 -0.76 0.74
N GLY A 30 8.06 0.01 0.27
CA GLY A 30 7.64 0.02 -1.12
C GLY A 30 6.37 -0.77 -1.40
N ALA A 31 5.62 -1.19 -0.37
CA ALA A 31 4.25 -1.66 -0.59
C ALA A 31 3.32 -0.48 -0.93
N ILE A 32 2.18 -0.83 -1.50
CA ILE A 32 0.99 0.01 -1.60
C ILE A 32 0.02 -0.48 -0.52
N VAL A 33 -0.63 0.44 0.19
CA VAL A 33 -1.44 0.11 1.36
C VAL A 33 -2.80 0.80 1.31
N TYR A 34 -3.86 0.03 1.46
CA TYR A 34 -5.14 0.53 1.93
C TYR A 34 -5.19 0.34 3.44
N ALA A 35 -5.35 1.42 4.20
CA ALA A 35 -5.32 1.42 5.65
C ALA A 35 -6.68 1.90 6.19
N ASN A 36 -7.38 1.03 6.92
CA ASN A 36 -8.69 1.29 7.45
C ASN A 36 -8.70 1.26 8.96
N ASP A 37 -9.51 2.11 9.59
CA ASP A 37 -9.85 1.94 11.00
C ASP A 37 -11.25 2.48 11.25
N LEU A 38 -12.00 1.88 12.18
CA LEU A 38 -13.33 2.36 12.53
C LEU A 38 -13.28 3.69 13.30
N ASN A 39 -12.21 3.94 14.05
CA ASN A 39 -12.05 5.14 14.85
C ASN A 39 -11.49 6.31 14.02
N ALA A 40 -12.29 7.36 13.84
CA ALA A 40 -11.89 8.56 13.11
C ALA A 40 -10.66 9.29 13.71
N GLU A 41 -10.45 9.22 15.03
CA GLU A 41 -9.23 9.80 15.63
C GLU A 41 -7.99 8.98 15.24
N SER A 42 -8.09 7.65 15.14
CA SER A 42 -7.01 6.80 14.63
C SER A 42 -6.63 7.19 13.19
N THR A 43 -7.62 7.38 12.32
CA THR A 43 -7.38 7.72 10.91
C THR A 43 -6.79 9.11 10.72
N LYS A 44 -7.21 10.08 11.54
CA LYS A 44 -6.57 11.41 11.63
C LYS A 44 -5.07 11.31 11.97
N TRP A 45 -4.70 10.49 12.95
CA TRP A 45 -3.28 10.29 13.29
C TRP A 45 -2.53 9.47 12.24
N MET A 46 -3.20 8.52 11.58
CA MET A 46 -2.66 7.82 10.40
C MET A 46 -2.27 8.82 9.31
N GLU A 47 -3.13 9.80 8.98
CA GLU A 47 -2.81 10.82 7.97
C GLU A 47 -1.56 11.62 8.32
N VAL A 48 -1.43 12.03 9.58
CA VAL A 48 -0.23 12.72 10.09
C VAL A 48 1.00 11.83 9.93
N ASN A 49 0.89 10.55 10.30
CA ASN A 49 2.00 9.59 10.19
C ASN A 49 2.40 9.32 8.73
N VAL A 50 1.44 9.20 7.81
CA VAL A 50 1.66 9.03 6.37
C VAL A 50 2.38 10.23 5.77
N LYS A 51 1.96 11.45 6.13
CA LYS A 51 2.60 12.72 5.72
C LYS A 51 4.02 12.81 6.27
N ASN A 52 4.20 12.63 7.57
CA ASN A 52 5.51 12.72 8.25
C ASN A 52 6.52 11.69 7.73
N ASN A 53 6.05 10.50 7.35
CA ASN A 53 6.90 9.45 6.79
C ASN A 53 7.08 9.52 5.27
N LYS A 54 6.46 10.50 4.59
CA LYS A 54 6.58 10.73 3.15
C LYS A 54 6.13 9.53 2.32
N VAL A 55 5.04 8.88 2.74
CA VAL A 55 4.44 7.73 2.05
C VAL A 55 3.05 8.02 1.50
N VAL A 56 2.66 9.30 1.41
CA VAL A 56 1.37 9.77 0.88
C VAL A 56 0.97 9.09 -0.44
N PRO A 57 1.85 8.93 -1.45
CA PRO A 57 1.44 8.33 -2.70
C PRO A 57 1.12 6.83 -2.60
N ARG A 58 1.47 6.18 -1.49
CA ARG A 58 1.42 4.73 -1.30
C ARG A 58 0.35 4.29 -0.30
N VAL A 59 -0.32 5.22 0.37
CA VAL A 59 -1.30 4.89 1.41
C VAL A 59 -2.61 5.60 1.12
N ARG A 60 -3.70 4.84 1.04
CA ARG A 60 -5.07 5.36 1.07
C ARG A 60 -5.69 5.02 2.40
N ILE A 61 -6.35 6.00 3.02
CA ILE A 61 -6.91 5.89 4.35
C ILE A 61 -8.43 5.89 4.24
N SER A 62 -9.10 4.99 4.94
CA SER A 62 -10.56 4.94 5.05
C SER A 62 -11.00 4.85 6.51
N THR A 63 -12.19 5.34 6.81
CA THR A 63 -12.81 5.22 8.14
C THR A 63 -14.11 4.43 8.00
N LEU A 64 -14.01 3.10 7.94
CA LEU A 64 -15.14 2.19 7.68
C LEU A 64 -15.17 1.04 8.69
N ASP A 65 -16.34 0.42 8.82
CA ASP A 65 -16.44 -0.92 9.42
C ASP A 65 -15.56 -1.92 8.66
N GLY A 66 -14.95 -2.86 9.39
CA GLY A 66 -14.01 -3.83 8.83
C GLY A 66 -14.62 -4.71 7.73
N ARG A 67 -15.88 -5.15 7.88
CA ARG A 67 -16.55 -5.97 6.86
C ARG A 67 -16.84 -5.16 5.61
N GLN A 68 -17.28 -3.91 5.79
CA GLN A 68 -17.51 -2.99 4.67
C GLN A 68 -16.20 -2.72 3.92
N PHE A 69 -15.12 -2.44 4.66
CA PHE A 69 -13.79 -2.24 4.06
C PHE A 69 -13.30 -3.45 3.26
N ILE A 70 -13.43 -4.68 3.78
CA ILE A 70 -13.02 -5.91 3.06
C ILE A 70 -13.77 -6.05 1.73
N LYS A 71 -15.06 -5.75 1.71
CA LYS A 71 -15.88 -5.77 0.49
C LYS A 71 -15.47 -4.68 -0.50
N ASP A 72 -15.23 -3.47 -0.03
CA ASP A 72 -14.96 -2.32 -0.89
C ASP A 72 -13.52 -2.29 -1.41
N VAL A 73 -12.55 -2.80 -0.65
CA VAL A 73 -11.13 -2.66 -1.00
C VAL A 73 -10.74 -3.47 -2.22
N VAL A 74 -11.33 -4.66 -2.44
CA VAL A 74 -11.08 -5.48 -3.63
C VAL A 74 -11.64 -4.80 -4.90
N GLN A 75 -12.79 -4.15 -4.77
CA GLN A 75 -13.42 -3.36 -5.82
C GLN A 75 -12.62 -2.08 -6.12
N THR A 76 -12.15 -1.41 -5.07
CA THR A 76 -11.35 -0.19 -5.15
C THR A 76 -9.99 -0.46 -5.78
N ALA A 77 -9.32 -1.55 -5.41
CA ALA A 77 -8.06 -1.97 -6.02
C ALA A 77 -8.23 -2.27 -7.51
N TRP A 78 -9.39 -2.80 -7.90
CA TRP A 78 -9.72 -3.09 -9.30
C TRP A 78 -9.99 -1.84 -10.15
N THR A 79 -10.75 -0.89 -9.61
CA THR A 79 -11.30 0.24 -10.38
C THR A 79 -10.54 1.55 -10.21
N SER A 80 -9.80 1.69 -9.11
CA SER A 80 -9.11 2.92 -8.73
C SER A 80 -7.65 2.60 -8.40
N PRO A 81 -6.77 2.46 -9.41
CA PRO A 81 -5.36 2.21 -9.17
C PRO A 81 -4.67 3.41 -8.51
N PHE A 82 -3.53 3.17 -7.87
CA PHE A 82 -2.71 4.22 -7.26
C PHE A 82 -2.00 5.09 -8.32
N PRO A 83 -1.51 6.28 -7.96
CA PRO A 83 -0.71 7.09 -8.87
C PRO A 83 0.62 6.42 -9.23
N ALA A 84 1.23 6.86 -10.32
CA ALA A 84 2.42 6.28 -10.92
C ALA A 84 3.59 6.09 -9.95
N GLU A 85 3.86 7.13 -9.17
CA GLU A 85 4.91 7.19 -8.17
C GLU A 85 4.76 6.14 -7.05
N ALA A 86 3.55 5.62 -6.82
CA ALA A 86 3.30 4.56 -5.86
C ALA A 86 3.93 3.23 -6.27
N TYR A 87 4.19 3.03 -7.57
CA TYR A 87 4.76 1.80 -8.10
C TYR A 87 6.30 1.86 -8.22
N ILE A 88 6.91 3.02 -7.95
CA ILE A 88 8.37 3.21 -8.06
C ILE A 88 9.06 2.71 -6.79
N LYS A 89 9.84 1.63 -6.89
CA LYS A 89 10.56 1.04 -5.74
C LYS A 89 11.38 2.10 -4.98
N PRO A 90 11.23 2.21 -3.64
CA PRO A 90 12.06 3.12 -2.85
C PRO A 90 13.54 2.73 -2.94
N LEU A 91 14.42 3.74 -3.04
CA LEU A 91 15.87 3.52 -2.98
C LEU A 91 16.25 2.77 -1.69
N SER A 92 17.07 1.74 -1.83
CA SER A 92 17.70 1.02 -0.71
C SER A 92 18.58 1.95 0.12
N VAL A 93 18.93 1.54 1.34
CA VAL A 93 19.84 2.31 2.20
C VAL A 93 21.18 2.56 1.51
N LYS A 94 21.69 1.56 0.79
CA LYS A 94 22.94 1.65 0.02
C LYS A 94 22.82 2.69 -1.10
N GLU A 95 21.77 2.62 -1.90
CA GLU A 95 21.51 3.58 -2.99
C GLU A 95 21.27 4.99 -2.46
N ARG A 96 20.56 5.14 -1.33
CA ARG A 96 20.39 6.45 -0.67
C ARG A 96 21.71 7.03 -0.19
N ARG A 97 22.61 6.21 0.36
CA ARG A 97 23.96 6.63 0.78
C ARG A 97 24.79 7.09 -0.42
N LEU A 98 24.82 6.29 -1.49
CA LEU A 98 25.49 6.63 -2.76
C LEU A 98 24.96 7.92 -3.38
N LYS A 99 23.63 8.10 -3.43
CA LYS A 99 23.01 9.32 -3.97
C LYS A 99 23.36 10.55 -3.13
N ARG A 100 23.42 10.41 -1.80
CA ARG A 100 23.83 11.50 -0.89
C ARG A 100 25.31 11.85 -1.04
N SER A 101 26.20 10.87 -1.18
CA SER A 101 27.63 11.13 -1.42
C SER A 101 27.86 11.78 -2.79
N ALA A 102 27.16 11.33 -3.83
CA ALA A 102 27.22 11.94 -5.16
C ALA A 102 26.74 13.41 -5.15
N ALA A 103 25.64 13.72 -4.44
CA ALA A 103 25.13 15.09 -4.32
C ALA A 103 26.08 16.02 -3.56
N LYS A 104 26.77 15.51 -2.53
CA LYS A 104 27.82 16.27 -1.82
C LYS A 104 29.03 16.56 -2.72
N ASN A 105 29.48 15.58 -3.49
CA ASN A 105 30.62 15.76 -4.40
C ASN A 105 30.32 16.71 -5.57
N ALA A 106 29.07 16.69 -6.06
CA ALA A 106 28.63 17.62 -7.11
C ALA A 106 28.53 19.08 -6.62
N SER A 107 28.13 19.29 -5.36
CA SER A 107 28.04 20.64 -4.77
C SER A 107 29.39 21.22 -4.34
N SER A 108 30.41 20.38 -4.11
CA SER A 108 31.78 20.83 -3.86
C SER A 108 32.58 21.17 -5.12
N ALA A 109 32.09 20.81 -6.31
CA ALA A 109 32.77 21.07 -7.59
C ALA A 109 32.39 22.43 -8.23
N SER A 110 31.42 23.16 -7.69
CA SER A 110 30.88 24.40 -8.27
C SER A 110 31.25 25.68 -7.49
N GLY A 111 32.33 25.68 -6.72
CA GLY A 111 32.71 26.80 -5.85
C GLY A 111 34.09 27.40 -6.11
N VAL A 112 34.29 28.09 -7.24
CA VAL A 112 35.18 29.27 -7.41
C VAL A 112 34.67 30.03 -8.67
N SER A 113 34.00 31.18 -8.60
CA SER A 113 34.59 32.53 -8.54
C SER A 113 33.50 33.60 -8.33
N ALA A 114 33.77 34.62 -7.51
CA ALA A 114 33.06 35.91 -7.44
C ALA A 114 33.47 36.77 -8.68
N GLU A 115 32.73 37.78 -9.19
CA GLU A 115 32.19 38.96 -8.51
C GLU A 115 31.35 39.84 -9.50
N SER A 116 30.41 40.63 -8.94
CA SER A 116 29.96 41.98 -9.38
C SER A 116 28.98 42.24 -10.57
N SER A 117 27.78 42.72 -10.17
CA SER A 117 27.10 43.99 -10.56
C SER A 117 26.15 44.12 -11.77
N THR A 118 25.00 44.76 -11.46
CA THR A 118 24.07 45.62 -12.25
C THR A 118 22.73 45.06 -12.78
N ASN A 119 21.69 45.88 -12.55
CA ASN A 119 20.28 45.76 -12.95
C ASN A 119 20.11 45.63 -14.48
N ASP A 120 19.12 44.84 -14.92
CA ASP A 120 18.08 45.35 -15.81
C ASP A 120 16.85 44.44 -15.91
N ARG A 121 15.71 45.08 -16.20
CA ARG A 121 14.38 44.49 -16.36
C ARG A 121 14.22 43.83 -17.75
N VAL A 122 13.23 42.92 -17.84
CA VAL A 122 12.27 42.68 -18.96
C VAL A 122 12.15 41.20 -19.39
N ASP A 123 10.89 40.74 -19.33
CA ASP A 123 10.16 39.68 -20.04
C ASP A 123 10.78 38.33 -20.41
N GLY A 124 10.00 37.29 -20.09
CA GLY A 124 9.57 36.34 -21.13
C GLY A 124 10.31 35.01 -21.18
N LYS A 125 9.86 34.06 -20.34
CA LYS A 125 9.42 32.70 -20.72
C LYS A 125 9.60 31.76 -19.53
N GLU A 126 8.47 31.36 -18.93
CA GLU A 126 8.43 30.18 -18.07
C GLU A 126 9.01 28.98 -18.84
N PRO A 127 9.94 28.22 -18.25
CA PRO A 127 10.39 26.99 -18.86
C PRO A 127 9.24 25.99 -18.74
N VAL A 128 8.64 25.67 -19.89
CA VAL A 128 7.68 24.58 -20.04
C VAL A 128 8.37 23.30 -19.57
N VAL A 129 8.13 22.94 -18.31
CA VAL A 129 8.43 21.61 -17.78
C VAL A 129 7.59 20.67 -18.60
N ARG A 130 8.23 19.95 -19.53
CA ARG A 130 7.61 18.84 -20.25
C ARG A 130 7.26 17.79 -19.22
N GLU A 131 6.04 17.87 -18.72
CA GLU A 131 5.40 16.86 -17.92
C GLU A 131 5.38 15.60 -18.77
N SER A 132 6.41 14.78 -18.58
CA SER A 132 6.53 13.49 -19.23
C SER A 132 5.46 12.63 -18.58
N THR A 133 4.32 12.55 -19.25
CA THR A 133 3.18 11.68 -18.93
C THR A 133 3.60 10.22 -19.11
N VAL A 134 4.50 9.75 -18.25
CA VAL A 134 4.76 8.34 -18.07
C VAL A 134 3.57 7.81 -17.27
N GLN A 135 2.44 7.61 -17.95
CA GLN A 135 1.40 6.74 -17.43
C GLN A 135 2.06 5.37 -17.25
N PRO A 136 2.19 4.85 -16.02
CA PRO A 136 2.71 3.52 -15.84
C PRO A 136 1.77 2.57 -16.57
N PRO A 137 2.30 1.56 -17.28
CA PRO A 137 1.47 0.47 -17.71
C PRO A 137 0.91 -0.16 -16.43
N LEU A 138 -0.40 0.01 -16.18
CA LEU A 138 -1.11 -0.74 -15.16
C LEU A 138 -1.10 -2.19 -15.61
N ILE A 139 -0.07 -2.92 -15.20
CA ILE A 139 -0.03 -4.36 -15.37
C ILE A 139 -1.26 -4.88 -14.63
N PRO A 140 -2.10 -5.71 -15.24
CA PRO A 140 -3.36 -6.11 -14.62
C PRO A 140 -3.19 -6.67 -13.19
N SER A 141 -2.05 -7.31 -12.88
CA SER A 141 -1.70 -7.78 -11.53
C SER A 141 -1.54 -6.67 -10.48
N SER A 142 -1.30 -5.41 -10.87
CA SER A 142 -1.19 -4.26 -9.97
C SER A 142 -2.51 -3.88 -9.32
N ARG A 143 -3.61 -4.49 -9.76
CA ARG A 143 -4.98 -4.36 -9.21
C ARG A 143 -5.30 -5.40 -8.14
N ARG A 144 -4.42 -6.40 -7.95
CA ARG A 144 -4.65 -7.50 -7.02
C ARG A 144 -4.26 -7.08 -5.61
N VAL A 145 -5.15 -7.28 -4.64
CA VAL A 145 -4.76 -7.26 -3.23
C VAL A 145 -3.97 -8.54 -2.96
N ASP A 146 -2.73 -8.41 -2.48
CA ASP A 146 -1.86 -9.56 -2.18
C ASP A 146 -2.03 -10.05 -0.75
N HIS A 147 -2.23 -9.11 0.18
CA HIS A 147 -2.29 -9.40 1.61
C HIS A 147 -3.39 -8.62 2.29
N PHE A 148 -4.06 -9.27 3.24
CA PHE A 148 -4.89 -8.63 4.24
C PHE A 148 -4.24 -8.77 5.60
N VAL A 149 -4.25 -7.72 6.40
CA VAL A 149 -3.76 -7.73 7.79
C VAL A 149 -4.93 -7.38 8.70
N MET A 150 -5.22 -8.25 9.65
CA MET A 150 -6.30 -8.08 10.63
C MET A 150 -5.72 -8.14 12.04
N ASN A 151 -5.21 -6.99 12.50
CA ASN A 151 -4.56 -6.86 13.81
C ASN A 151 -5.55 -6.41 14.91
N LEU A 152 -6.65 -7.15 15.06
CA LEU A 152 -7.59 -6.97 16.16
C LEU A 152 -7.84 -8.31 16.85
N PRO A 153 -6.90 -8.81 17.69
CA PRO A 153 -6.88 -10.21 18.11
C PRO A 153 -8.14 -10.71 18.83
N ALA A 154 -8.90 -9.81 19.45
CA ALA A 154 -10.12 -10.18 20.15
C ALA A 154 -11.24 -10.63 19.20
N THR A 155 -11.34 -10.05 18.00
CA THR A 155 -12.50 -10.23 17.11
C THR A 155 -12.15 -10.42 15.63
N ALA A 156 -10.89 -10.32 15.23
CA ALA A 156 -10.48 -10.39 13.82
C ALA A 156 -10.97 -11.66 13.10
N ILE A 157 -11.06 -12.78 13.80
CA ILE A 157 -11.52 -14.06 13.23
C ILE A 157 -12.99 -14.00 12.79
N GLU A 158 -13.80 -13.16 13.41
CA GLU A 158 -15.23 -12.98 13.09
C GLU A 158 -15.44 -12.25 11.74
N PHE A 159 -14.43 -11.57 11.21
CA PHE A 159 -14.50 -10.83 9.95
C PHE A 159 -14.16 -11.69 8.72
N LEU A 160 -13.85 -12.98 8.92
CA LEU A 160 -13.53 -13.89 7.84
C LEU A 160 -14.73 -14.14 6.91
N ASP A 161 -15.94 -13.99 7.43
CA ASP A 161 -17.21 -14.05 6.70
C ASP A 161 -17.27 -13.06 5.52
N ALA A 162 -16.60 -11.92 5.63
CA ALA A 162 -16.66 -10.84 4.64
C ALA A 162 -15.90 -11.14 3.34
N PHE A 163 -14.95 -12.08 3.35
CA PHE A 163 -14.06 -12.32 2.21
C PHE A 163 -14.77 -13.03 1.04
N ARG A 164 -15.56 -14.09 1.31
CA ARG A 164 -16.25 -14.83 0.23
C ARG A 164 -17.24 -13.94 -0.55
N PRO A 165 -18.08 -13.11 0.10
CA PRO A 165 -18.94 -12.16 -0.61
C PRO A 165 -18.14 -11.14 -1.42
N ALA A 166 -17.04 -10.62 -0.88
CA ALA A 166 -16.20 -9.62 -1.56
C ALA A 166 -15.69 -10.12 -2.92
N PHE A 167 -15.05 -11.30 -2.93
CA PHE A 167 -14.53 -11.88 -4.18
C PHE A 167 -15.61 -12.43 -5.10
N THR A 168 -16.75 -12.87 -4.55
CA THR A 168 -17.90 -13.29 -5.37
C THR A 168 -18.50 -12.09 -6.10
N SER A 169 -18.70 -10.96 -5.42
CA SER A 169 -19.18 -9.73 -6.03
C SER A 169 -18.24 -9.25 -7.14
N LEU A 170 -16.94 -9.18 -6.85
CA LEU A 170 -15.92 -8.79 -7.82
C LEU A 170 -15.93 -9.69 -9.08
N ARG A 171 -15.99 -11.02 -8.87
CA ARG A 171 -16.04 -12.00 -9.97
C ARG A 171 -17.32 -11.89 -10.80
N THR A 172 -18.47 -11.68 -10.16
CA THR A 172 -19.74 -11.49 -10.87
C THR A 172 -19.70 -10.26 -11.77
N GLN A 173 -19.02 -9.20 -11.34
CA GLN A 173 -18.95 -7.95 -12.08
C GLN A 173 -17.96 -7.97 -13.24
N TYR A 174 -16.79 -8.61 -13.09
CA TYR A 174 -15.69 -8.53 -14.05
C TYR A 174 -15.28 -9.86 -14.70
N GLY A 175 -15.93 -10.97 -14.32
CA GLY A 175 -15.85 -12.25 -15.02
C GLY A 175 -14.46 -12.89 -15.04
N GLU A 176 -13.99 -13.26 -16.23
CA GLU A 176 -12.77 -14.06 -16.44
C GLU A 176 -11.47 -13.32 -16.09
N GLU A 177 -11.41 -12.00 -16.25
CA GLU A 177 -10.20 -11.23 -15.91
C GLU A 177 -9.89 -11.35 -14.40
N VAL A 178 -10.92 -11.27 -13.56
CA VAL A 178 -10.79 -11.47 -12.10
C VAL A 178 -10.33 -12.89 -11.80
N LYS A 179 -10.90 -13.90 -12.47
CA LYS A 179 -10.48 -15.30 -12.27
C LYS A 179 -9.01 -15.51 -12.61
N GLN A 180 -8.50 -14.86 -13.67
CA GLN A 180 -7.10 -14.95 -14.06
C GLN A 180 -6.18 -14.25 -13.05
N ILE A 181 -6.52 -13.03 -12.63
CA ILE A 181 -5.69 -12.25 -11.68
C ILE A 181 -5.70 -12.87 -10.28
N TYR A 182 -6.87 -13.30 -9.81
CA TYR A 182 -7.06 -13.98 -8.53
C TYR A 182 -6.97 -15.51 -8.63
N ALA A 183 -6.29 -16.03 -9.67
CA ALA A 183 -5.85 -17.43 -9.68
C ALA A 183 -4.90 -17.72 -8.50
N ILE A 184 -4.20 -16.68 -8.03
CA ILE A 184 -3.50 -16.66 -6.75
C ILE A 184 -4.33 -15.79 -5.80
N MET A 185 -4.91 -16.43 -4.78
CA MET A 185 -5.71 -15.73 -3.77
C MET A 185 -4.82 -14.95 -2.78
N PRO A 186 -5.31 -13.82 -2.24
CA PRO A 186 -4.60 -13.09 -1.20
C PRO A 186 -4.39 -13.93 0.05
N MET A 187 -3.29 -13.66 0.73
CA MET A 187 -3.02 -14.22 2.05
C MET A 187 -3.62 -13.32 3.13
N VAL A 188 -4.45 -13.89 4.00
CA VAL A 188 -5.10 -13.19 5.11
C VAL A 188 -4.35 -13.47 6.40
N HIS A 189 -3.73 -12.44 6.98
CA HIS A 189 -3.02 -12.51 8.25
C HIS A 189 -3.98 -12.15 9.38
N VAL A 190 -4.47 -13.17 10.10
CA VAL A 190 -5.41 -13.01 11.22
C VAL A 190 -4.64 -13.13 12.53
N HIS A 191 -4.61 -12.07 13.34
CA HIS A 191 -4.18 -12.20 14.71
C HIS A 191 -5.37 -12.61 15.56
N CYS A 192 -5.18 -13.56 16.50
CA CYS A 192 -6.24 -14.04 17.38
C CYS A 192 -5.66 -14.50 18.73
N PHE A 193 -6.55 -14.72 19.70
CA PHE A 193 -6.23 -15.38 20.97
C PHE A 193 -6.99 -16.71 21.06
N THR A 194 -6.40 -17.67 21.78
CA THR A 194 -7.06 -18.91 22.22
C THR A 194 -6.84 -19.09 23.71
N ARG A 195 -7.74 -19.83 24.37
CA ARG A 195 -7.60 -20.20 25.78
C ARG A 195 -6.77 -21.48 25.97
N GLU A 196 -6.56 -22.23 24.91
CA GLU A 196 -5.76 -23.45 24.92
C GLU A 196 -4.28 -23.12 25.09
N LEU A 197 -3.61 -23.84 26.01
CA LEU A 197 -2.19 -23.62 26.32
C LEU A 197 -1.28 -24.51 25.47
N GLU A 198 -1.76 -25.69 25.08
CA GLU A 198 -1.02 -26.66 24.26
C GLU A 198 -1.19 -26.31 22.77
N GLU A 199 -0.07 -26.27 22.03
CA GLU A 199 -0.03 -25.80 20.64
C GLU A 199 -0.98 -26.57 19.71
N ASP A 200 -1.07 -27.89 19.88
CA ASP A 200 -1.95 -28.73 19.07
C ASP A 200 -3.44 -28.46 19.33
N ASN A 201 -3.81 -28.13 20.58
CA ASN A 201 -5.19 -27.81 20.94
C ASN A 201 -5.53 -26.38 20.51
N ALA A 202 -4.62 -25.43 20.72
CA ALA A 202 -4.71 -24.07 20.22
C ALA A 202 -4.95 -24.04 18.70
N ARG A 203 -4.20 -24.85 17.95
CA ARG A 203 -4.38 -24.97 16.51
C ARG A 203 -5.77 -25.49 16.14
N LYS A 204 -6.27 -26.51 16.83
CA LYS A 204 -7.60 -27.08 16.56
C LYS A 204 -8.71 -26.07 16.87
N ASP A 205 -8.64 -25.40 18.02
CA ASP A 205 -9.59 -24.36 18.44
C ASP A 205 -9.66 -23.22 17.40
N ILE A 206 -8.50 -22.69 16.99
CA ILE A 206 -8.44 -21.61 16.00
C ILE A 206 -9.02 -22.05 14.64
N ILE A 207 -8.74 -23.28 14.20
CA ILE A 207 -9.30 -23.81 12.93
C ILE A 207 -10.81 -23.96 13.04
N GLU A 208 -11.33 -24.52 14.14
CA GLU A 208 -12.77 -24.72 14.33
C GLU A 208 -13.53 -23.38 14.33
N VAL A 209 -13.00 -22.37 15.03
CA VAL A 209 -13.57 -21.02 15.01
C VAL A 209 -13.50 -20.45 13.60
N SER A 210 -12.35 -20.55 12.92
CA SER A 210 -12.21 -20.06 11.53
C SER A 210 -13.19 -20.74 10.56
N ASP A 211 -13.40 -22.05 10.69
CA ASP A 211 -14.32 -22.80 9.84
C ASP A 211 -15.78 -22.41 10.09
N ARG A 212 -16.13 -22.05 11.33
CA ARG A 212 -17.46 -21.53 11.66
C ARG A 212 -17.69 -20.14 11.09
N GLU A 213 -16.72 -19.23 11.21
CA GLU A 213 -16.85 -17.84 10.74
C GLU A 213 -16.70 -17.70 9.20
N THR A 214 -16.32 -18.77 8.48
CA THR A 214 -16.16 -18.76 7.02
C THR A 214 -17.29 -19.44 6.24
N GLN A 215 -18.31 -19.96 6.94
CA GLN A 215 -19.54 -20.54 6.35
C GLN A 215 -20.51 -19.46 5.89
#